data_AF-A0A8T1C4L2-F1
#
_entry.id   AF-A0A8T1C4L2-F1
#
_cell.length_a   1.000
_cell.length_b   1.000
_cell.length_c   1.000
_cell.angle_alpha   90.00
_cell.angle_beta   90.00
_cell.angle_gamma   90.00
#
_symmetry.space_group_name_H-M   'P 1'
#
loop_
_entity.id
_entity.type
_entity.pdbx_description
1 polymer ?
#
loop_
_entity_poly.entity_id
_entity_poly.type
_entity_poly.pdbx_seq_one_letter_code
_entity_poly.pdbx_strand_id
1 'polypeptide(L)'
;MVHYSTATTLQHVLELNQFTMLTAFFELCGLETPEGLVVRGLLYHEMPIHFVWKKVGTRNRWMSRKQGGDKAIARMILVSPRDINRFYIRLLLCYRRGPISYDDLKTVEGETNATFKGAALAMGLLDSDEDNHRCLTEAAHSQMPTQLRHLFAVLLVYCDPASPDELWNAHLPALREDFLRDEIEIHNLQARAEKGISEVIMDAASLDTNSRVYRRAIYLTLHDVNSHLVSKGQTLHTYFESLLQFSDYSDVETAADVDDRNRNRLIENETSYESTTLDRQAAALNSLNAGQKRVYDKVMEAVHPAGSDASVPVLSGWTWGYWKIIPVGNDSCQRSAGGKNRSCCRREWNCCPAAYWRAYRALDLSTSAGSR
;
A
#
# COMPACT_ATOMS: atom_id res chain seq x y z
N MET A 1 13.64 13.97 24.00
CA MET A 1 14.94 13.32 23.81
C MET A 1 15.70 13.47 25.12
N VAL A 2 16.05 12.37 25.79
CA VAL A 2 16.83 12.44 27.04
C VAL A 2 18.28 12.67 26.62
N HIS A 3 18.87 13.79 27.02
CA HIS A 3 20.27 14.09 26.73
C HIS A 3 21.14 13.35 27.75
N TYR A 4 21.99 12.46 27.27
CA TYR A 4 23.00 11.80 28.09
C TYR A 4 24.36 12.44 27.79
N SER A 5 25.07 12.83 28.85
CA SER A 5 26.46 13.30 28.76
C SER A 5 27.38 12.12 28.49
N THR A 6 28.51 12.36 27.82
CA THR A 6 29.56 11.35 27.57
C THR A 6 30.16 10.75 28.85
N ALA A 7 29.93 11.37 30.01
CA ALA A 7 30.35 10.89 31.32
C ALA A 7 29.31 9.95 32.01
N THR A 8 28.18 9.65 31.38
CA THR A 8 27.09 8.90 32.01
C THR A 8 27.28 7.39 31.84
N THR A 9 27.54 6.65 32.92
CA THR A 9 27.66 5.19 32.87
C THR A 9 26.33 4.53 32.49
N LEU A 10 26.37 3.43 31.72
CA LEU A 10 25.18 2.66 31.31
C LEU A 10 24.29 2.29 32.51
N GLN A 11 24.92 1.94 33.64
CA GLN A 11 24.23 1.61 34.89
C GLN A 11 23.43 2.79 35.45
N HIS A 12 23.99 4.01 35.37
CA HIS A 12 23.29 5.22 35.76
C HIS A 12 22.13 5.57 34.82
N VAL A 13 22.28 5.32 33.51
CA VAL A 13 21.20 5.50 32.53
C VAL A 13 20.05 4.53 32.79
N LEU A 14 20.35 3.26 33.11
CA LEU A 14 19.36 2.27 33.47
C LEU A 14 18.66 2.61 34.80
N GLU A 15 19.40 3.04 35.82
CA GLU A 15 18.84 3.49 37.10
C GLU A 15 17.91 4.71 36.94
N LEU A 16 18.27 5.67 36.09
CA LEU A 16 17.43 6.84 35.80
C LEU A 16 16.16 6.48 35.03
N ASN A 17 16.22 5.44 34.17
CA ASN A 17 15.10 4.98 33.37
C ASN A 17 14.22 3.92 34.05
N GLN A 18 14.61 3.40 35.23
CA GLN A 18 13.78 2.46 36.01
C GLN A 18 12.45 3.09 36.48
N PHE A 19 12.42 4.40 36.70
CA PHE A 19 11.26 5.09 37.30
C PHE A 19 10.79 6.24 36.41
N THR A 20 9.92 5.91 35.45
CA THR A 20 9.27 6.88 34.57
C THR A 20 7.93 7.34 35.14
N MET A 21 7.40 8.44 34.61
CA MET A 21 6.04 8.89 34.94
C MET A 21 4.98 7.81 34.66
N LEU A 22 5.18 6.99 33.64
CA LEU A 22 4.26 5.92 33.25
C LEU A 22 4.34 4.72 34.21
N THR A 23 5.54 4.25 34.54
CA THR A 23 5.70 3.12 35.47
C THR A 23 5.21 3.49 36.87
N ALA A 24 5.41 4.73 37.32
CA ALA A 24 4.84 5.22 38.56
C ALA A 24 3.31 5.37 38.52
N PHE A 25 2.71 5.61 37.34
CA PHE A 25 1.26 5.60 37.19
C PHE A 25 0.70 4.18 37.36
N PHE A 26 1.36 3.17 36.76
CA PHE A 26 1.00 1.76 36.94
C PHE A 26 1.08 1.33 38.41
N GLU A 27 2.16 1.71 39.10
CA GLU A 27 2.32 1.45 40.54
C GLU A 27 1.14 2.02 41.35
N LEU A 28 0.73 3.27 41.08
CA LEU A 28 -0.41 3.90 41.77
C LEU A 28 -1.74 3.24 41.46
N CYS A 29 -1.95 2.83 40.20
CA CYS A 29 -3.12 2.02 39.84
C CYS A 29 -3.14 0.71 40.62
N GLY A 30 -1.99 0.12 40.93
CA GLY A 30 -1.90 -1.12 41.73
C GLY A 30 -2.26 -0.96 43.21
N LEU A 31 -2.23 0.26 43.77
CA LEU A 31 -2.46 0.47 45.21
C LEU A 31 -3.95 0.42 45.58
N GLU A 32 -4.26 -0.16 46.73
CA GLU A 32 -5.59 -0.13 47.35
C GLU A 32 -5.81 1.09 48.27
N THR A 33 -4.95 2.10 48.16
CA THR A 33 -5.10 3.35 48.90
C THR A 33 -6.23 4.20 48.32
N PRO A 34 -6.78 5.17 49.08
CA PRO A 34 -7.75 6.13 48.53
C PRO A 34 -7.22 6.85 47.29
N GLU A 35 -5.91 7.13 47.25
CA GLU A 35 -5.25 7.72 46.09
C GLU A 35 -5.23 6.76 44.90
N GLY A 36 -4.91 5.48 45.11
CA GLY A 36 -4.92 4.45 44.07
C GLY A 36 -6.30 4.26 43.46
N LEU A 37 -7.37 4.27 44.28
CA LEU A 37 -8.75 4.20 43.80
C LEU A 37 -9.12 5.39 42.89
N VAL A 38 -8.67 6.60 43.23
CA VAL A 38 -8.86 7.79 42.37
C VAL A 38 -8.09 7.63 41.06
N VAL A 39 -6.82 7.23 41.13
CA VAL A 39 -5.96 7.07 39.95
C VAL A 39 -6.48 6.01 38.98
N ARG A 40 -7.07 4.92 39.49
CA ARG A 40 -7.74 3.89 38.66
C ARG A 40 -8.88 4.44 37.82
N GLY A 41 -9.54 5.52 38.27
CA GLY A 41 -10.60 6.20 37.54
C GLY A 41 -10.11 7.17 36.45
N LEU A 42 -8.81 7.49 36.44
CA LEU A 42 -8.23 8.48 35.54
C LEU A 42 -7.58 7.84 34.31
N LEU A 43 -7.63 8.55 33.19
CA LEU A 43 -6.81 8.29 32.02
C LEU A 43 -5.41 8.88 32.24
N TYR A 44 -4.40 8.36 31.54
CA TYR A 44 -3.03 8.81 31.76
C TYR A 44 -2.83 10.29 31.39
N HIS A 45 -3.54 10.81 30.39
CA HIS A 45 -3.48 12.24 30.05
C HIS A 45 -4.14 13.16 31.10
N GLU A 46 -4.97 12.60 31.99
CA GLU A 46 -5.62 13.34 33.08
C GLU A 46 -4.75 13.36 34.34
N MET A 47 -3.76 12.46 34.46
CA MET A 47 -2.83 12.43 35.59
C MET A 47 -2.16 13.78 35.87
N PRO A 48 -1.60 14.51 34.88
CA PRO A 48 -0.97 15.81 35.14
C PRO A 48 -1.96 16.92 35.54
N ILE A 49 -3.27 16.70 35.39
CA ILE A 49 -4.32 17.62 35.87
C ILE A 49 -4.45 17.47 37.38
N HIS A 50 -4.59 16.23 37.87
CA HIS A 50 -4.83 15.94 39.29
C HIS A 50 -3.57 15.74 40.13
N PHE A 51 -2.44 15.39 39.51
CA PHE A 51 -1.19 15.08 40.18
C PHE A 51 -0.03 15.94 39.64
N VAL A 52 1.04 16.02 40.43
CA VAL A 52 2.29 16.70 40.09
C VAL A 52 3.44 15.72 40.26
N TRP A 53 4.30 15.62 39.25
CA TRP A 53 5.54 14.85 39.34
C TRP A 53 6.56 15.63 40.18
N LYS A 54 6.91 15.12 41.36
CA LYS A 54 7.85 15.78 42.28
C LYS A 54 8.90 14.81 42.81
N LYS A 55 10.10 15.33 43.05
CA LYS A 55 11.16 14.60 43.75
C LYS A 55 10.83 14.51 45.23
N VAL A 56 10.67 13.30 45.74
CA VAL A 56 10.43 12.98 47.16
C VAL A 56 11.59 12.10 47.64
N GLY A 57 12.51 12.70 48.40
CA GLY A 57 13.77 12.05 48.77
C GLY A 57 14.64 11.78 47.54
N THR A 58 14.98 10.52 47.30
CA THR A 58 15.82 10.08 46.17
C THR A 58 15.05 9.75 44.90
N ARG A 59 13.71 9.64 44.95
CA ARG A 59 12.88 9.22 43.80
C ARG A 59 11.82 10.26 43.45
N ASN A 60 11.44 10.31 42.17
CA ASN A 60 10.30 11.11 41.75
C ASN A 60 9.01 10.30 41.92
N ARG A 61 7.92 10.98 42.31
CA ARG A 61 6.60 10.38 42.53
C ARG A 61 5.50 11.33 42.07
N TRP A 62 4.36 10.76 41.70
CA TRP A 62 3.13 11.55 41.55
C TRP A 62 2.61 11.93 42.93
N MET A 63 2.33 13.21 43.11
CA MET A 63 1.77 13.76 44.34
C MET A 63 0.47 14.50 44.01
N SER A 64 -0.57 14.31 44.83
CA SER A 64 -1.85 15.01 44.66
C SER A 64 -1.65 16.52 44.57
N ARG A 65 -2.24 17.12 43.54
CA ARG A 65 -2.11 18.55 43.27
C ARG A 65 -2.94 19.34 44.29
N LYS A 66 -2.29 20.29 44.97
CA LYS A 66 -2.93 21.15 45.97
C LYS A 66 -3.53 22.44 45.39
N GLN A 67 -3.07 22.90 44.23
CA GLN A 67 -3.48 24.16 43.59
C GLN A 67 -3.49 24.05 42.07
N GLY A 68 -4.43 24.75 41.43
CA GLY A 68 -4.49 24.88 39.96
C GLY A 68 -5.41 23.88 39.23
N GLY A 69 -6.03 22.93 39.94
CA GLY A 69 -7.02 21.93 39.49
C GLY A 69 -7.36 21.92 37.99
N ASP A 70 -8.60 22.31 37.67
CA ASP A 70 -9.18 22.28 36.31
C ASP A 70 -8.53 23.28 35.33
N LYS A 71 -7.64 24.16 35.81
CA LYS A 71 -6.90 25.12 34.98
C LYS A 71 -5.56 24.58 34.49
N ALA A 72 -5.19 23.36 34.90
CA ALA A 72 -3.94 22.73 34.50
C ALA A 72 -4.07 22.11 33.10
N ILE A 73 -3.24 22.57 32.16
CA ILE A 73 -3.15 21.98 30.82
C ILE A 73 -2.15 20.83 30.86
N ALA A 74 -2.64 19.60 30.75
CA ALA A 74 -1.79 18.43 30.63
C ALA A 74 -1.23 18.29 29.20
N ARG A 75 0.02 17.85 29.09
CA ARG A 75 0.66 17.50 27.81
C ARG A 75 1.25 16.11 27.92
N MET A 76 0.78 15.20 27.09
CA MET A 76 1.40 13.89 26.93
C MET A 76 2.51 13.98 25.89
N ILE A 77 3.62 13.27 26.10
CA ILE A 77 4.81 13.26 25.23
C ILE A 77 4.42 12.93 23.78
N LEU A 78 4.71 13.82 22.83
CA LEU A 78 4.50 13.57 21.41
C LEU A 78 5.32 12.33 21.00
N VAL A 79 4.65 11.36 20.39
CA VAL A 79 5.26 10.15 19.86
C VAL A 79 5.12 10.17 18.35
N SER A 80 6.20 9.87 17.65
CA SER A 80 6.18 9.71 16.19
C SER A 80 5.43 8.41 15.83
N PRO A 81 4.54 8.41 14.83
CA PRO A 81 3.94 7.18 14.31
C PRO A 81 4.96 6.12 13.85
N ARG A 82 6.20 6.55 13.52
CA ARG A 82 7.32 5.64 13.17
C ARG A 82 7.79 4.78 14.34
N ASP A 83 7.52 5.18 15.58
CA ASP A 83 7.80 4.38 16.78
C ASP A 83 6.51 3.65 17.17
N ILE A 84 6.23 2.58 16.43
CA ILE A 84 4.96 1.87 16.37
C ILE A 84 4.51 1.42 17.77
N ASN A 85 5.41 0.81 18.55
CA ASN A 85 5.11 0.38 19.91
C ASN A 85 4.74 1.55 20.82
N ARG A 86 5.52 2.63 20.82
CA ARG A 86 5.21 3.79 21.68
C ARG A 86 3.96 4.53 21.22
N PHE A 87 3.68 4.53 19.92
CA PHE A 87 2.48 5.14 19.36
C PHE A 87 1.23 4.43 19.88
N TYR A 88 1.19 3.08 19.80
CA TYR A 88 0.06 2.31 20.32
C TYR A 88 -0.04 2.33 21.84
N ILE A 89 1.08 2.35 22.58
CA ILE A 89 1.04 2.57 24.04
C ILE A 89 0.38 3.92 24.34
N ARG A 90 0.80 4.99 23.68
CA ARG A 90 0.21 6.32 23.84
C ARG A 90 -1.28 6.32 23.52
N LEU A 91 -1.69 5.66 22.44
CA LEU A 91 -3.08 5.54 22.04
C LEU A 91 -3.90 4.82 23.13
N LEU A 92 -3.45 3.65 23.58
CA LEU A 92 -4.13 2.87 24.63
C LEU A 92 -4.27 3.67 25.93
N LEU A 93 -3.23 4.40 26.33
CA LEU A 93 -3.24 5.25 27.53
C LEU A 93 -4.24 6.43 27.48
N CYS A 94 -4.74 6.78 26.29
CA CYS A 94 -5.80 7.76 26.13
C CYS A 94 -7.20 7.18 26.37
N TYR A 95 -7.37 5.85 26.37
CA TYR A 95 -8.69 5.21 26.47
C TYR A 95 -8.80 4.18 27.59
N ARG A 96 -7.68 3.63 28.07
CA ARG A 96 -7.63 2.65 29.16
C ARG A 96 -7.42 3.33 30.51
N ARG A 97 -8.31 2.99 31.45
CA ARG A 97 -8.26 3.43 32.84
C ARG A 97 -7.62 2.37 33.72
N GLY A 98 -6.86 2.83 34.71
CA GLY A 98 -6.29 1.97 35.76
C GLY A 98 -5.35 0.83 35.35
N PRO A 99 -4.58 0.89 34.24
CA PRO A 99 -3.66 -0.19 33.92
C PRO A 99 -2.57 -0.34 35.00
N ILE A 100 -2.33 -1.57 35.46
CA ILE A 100 -1.32 -1.86 36.50
C ILE A 100 0.04 -2.33 35.95
N SER A 101 0.10 -2.64 34.66
CA SER A 101 1.32 -3.05 33.97
C SER A 101 1.20 -2.87 32.45
N TYR A 102 2.30 -3.06 31.71
CA TYR A 102 2.25 -3.08 30.25
C TYR A 102 1.44 -4.26 29.70
N ASP A 103 1.46 -5.41 30.38
CA ASP A 103 0.65 -6.56 29.97
C ASP A 103 -0.84 -6.29 30.22
N ASP A 104 -1.17 -5.68 31.36
CA ASP A 104 -2.55 -5.27 31.68
C ASP A 104 -3.07 -4.17 30.73
N LEU A 105 -2.16 -3.32 30.21
CA LEU A 105 -2.51 -2.37 29.14
C LEU A 105 -2.89 -3.08 27.83
N LYS A 106 -2.36 -4.28 27.55
CA LYS A 106 -2.71 -5.10 26.38
C LYS A 106 -3.94 -5.99 26.59
N THR A 107 -4.45 -6.09 27.82
CA THR A 107 -5.56 -6.99 28.15
C THR A 107 -6.90 -6.35 27.80
N VAL A 108 -7.59 -6.82 26.78
CA VAL A 108 -8.90 -6.29 26.35
C VAL A 108 -9.95 -7.36 26.64
N GLU A 109 -11.04 -6.98 27.33
CA GLU A 109 -12.12 -7.91 27.72
C GLU A 109 -11.69 -9.21 28.45
N GLY A 110 -10.52 -9.17 29.12
CA GLY A 110 -9.97 -10.30 29.86
C GLY A 110 -8.93 -11.12 29.09
N GLU A 111 -8.71 -10.83 27.81
CA GLU A 111 -7.71 -11.50 26.97
C GLU A 111 -6.48 -10.62 26.73
N THR A 112 -5.29 -11.14 27.05
CA THR A 112 -4.02 -10.44 26.86
C THR A 112 -3.54 -10.57 25.42
N ASN A 113 -3.50 -9.46 24.69
CA ASN A 113 -3.00 -9.43 23.31
C ASN A 113 -1.47 -9.54 23.25
N ALA A 114 -0.95 -10.11 22.15
CA ALA A 114 0.49 -10.24 21.92
C ALA A 114 1.18 -8.89 21.74
N THR A 115 0.53 -7.95 21.03
CA THR A 115 1.08 -6.62 20.69
C THR A 115 0.16 -5.50 21.18
N PHE A 116 0.73 -4.29 21.39
CA PHE A 116 -0.07 -3.10 21.72
C PHE A 116 -1.01 -2.69 20.59
N LYS A 117 -0.61 -2.94 19.33
CA LYS A 117 -1.45 -2.75 18.15
C LYS A 117 -2.68 -3.66 18.18
N GLY A 118 -2.49 -4.95 18.47
CA GLY A 118 -3.58 -5.91 18.61
C GLY A 118 -4.57 -5.52 19.70
N ALA A 119 -4.08 -5.02 20.84
CA ALA A 119 -4.95 -4.49 21.89
C ALA A 119 -5.75 -3.26 21.43
N ALA A 120 -5.14 -2.34 20.68
CA ALA A 120 -5.85 -1.17 20.15
C ALA A 120 -6.90 -1.57 19.11
N LEU A 121 -6.61 -2.58 18.28
CA LEU A 121 -7.56 -3.16 17.32
C LEU A 121 -8.74 -3.84 18.04
N ALA A 122 -8.47 -4.67 19.05
CA ALA A 122 -9.50 -5.34 19.85
C ALA A 122 -10.41 -4.34 20.60
N MET A 123 -9.87 -3.18 20.98
CA MET A 123 -10.66 -2.07 21.55
C MET A 123 -11.47 -1.28 20.51
N GLY A 124 -11.34 -1.57 19.22
CA GLY A 124 -11.98 -0.82 18.14
C GLY A 124 -11.44 0.60 17.98
N LEU A 125 -10.19 0.86 18.39
CA LEU A 125 -9.54 2.17 18.25
C LEU A 125 -8.91 2.36 16.86
N LEU A 126 -8.77 1.28 16.10
CA LEU A 126 -8.24 1.26 14.74
C LEU A 126 -9.37 0.88 13.78
N ASP A 127 -9.37 1.48 12.59
CA ASP A 127 -10.29 1.10 11.53
C ASP A 127 -10.01 -0.36 11.11
N SER A 128 -11.07 -1.13 10.90
CA SER A 128 -10.95 -2.51 10.43
C SER A 128 -10.50 -2.54 8.97
N ASP A 129 -9.54 -3.41 8.65
CA ASP A 129 -9.05 -3.62 7.29
C ASP A 129 -10.05 -4.33 6.38
N GLU A 130 -11.23 -4.69 6.88
CA GLU A 130 -12.27 -5.39 6.10
C GLU A 130 -12.63 -4.64 4.81
N ASP A 131 -12.69 -3.30 4.88
CA ASP A 131 -12.94 -2.47 3.71
C ASP A 131 -11.80 -2.53 2.68
N ASN A 132 -10.56 -2.62 3.15
CA ASN A 132 -9.37 -2.77 2.31
C ASN A 132 -9.36 -4.16 1.65
N HIS A 133 -9.69 -5.21 2.41
CA HIS A 133 -9.83 -6.57 1.90
C HIS A 133 -10.90 -6.67 0.82
N ARG A 134 -12.11 -6.17 1.10
CA ARG A 134 -13.21 -6.17 0.14
C ARG A 134 -12.85 -5.41 -1.14
N CYS A 135 -12.22 -4.24 -1.01
CA CYS A 135 -11.78 -3.44 -2.15
C CYS A 135 -10.80 -4.21 -3.05
N LEU A 136 -9.77 -4.84 -2.46
CA LEU A 136 -8.79 -5.63 -3.20
C LEU A 136 -9.40 -6.91 -3.80
N THR A 137 -10.30 -7.60 -3.08
CA THR A 137 -11.01 -8.76 -3.61
C THR A 137 -11.84 -8.38 -4.82
N GLU A 138 -12.61 -7.29 -4.77
CA GLU A 138 -13.42 -6.81 -5.91
C GLU A 138 -12.53 -6.40 -7.10
N ALA A 139 -11.43 -5.69 -6.82
CA ALA A 139 -10.48 -5.28 -7.84
C ALA A 139 -9.80 -6.48 -8.51
N ALA A 140 -9.43 -7.53 -7.76
CA ALA A 140 -8.79 -8.72 -8.29
C ALA A 140 -9.65 -9.46 -9.33
N HIS A 141 -10.99 -9.33 -9.28
CA HIS A 141 -11.88 -9.93 -10.28
C HIS A 141 -11.97 -9.12 -11.58
N SER A 142 -11.56 -7.86 -11.59
CA SER A 142 -11.85 -6.92 -12.69
C SER A 142 -10.64 -6.15 -13.23
N GLN A 143 -9.54 -6.09 -12.48
CA GLN A 143 -8.34 -5.31 -12.81
C GLN A 143 -7.16 -6.19 -13.15
N MET A 144 -6.22 -5.66 -13.93
CA MET A 144 -4.95 -6.32 -14.21
C MET A 144 -4.03 -6.30 -12.99
N PRO A 145 -3.12 -7.27 -12.80
CA PRO A 145 -2.21 -7.33 -11.64
C PRO A 145 -1.41 -6.04 -11.40
N THR A 146 -0.94 -5.37 -12.45
CA THR A 146 -0.30 -4.04 -12.37
C THR A 146 -1.19 -2.98 -11.72
N GLN A 147 -2.47 -2.90 -12.12
CA GLN A 147 -3.42 -1.95 -11.54
C GLN A 147 -3.76 -2.33 -10.09
N LEU A 148 -3.81 -3.64 -9.80
CA LEU A 148 -4.02 -4.15 -8.45
C LEU A 148 -2.85 -3.79 -7.52
N ARG A 149 -1.60 -3.89 -7.99
CA ARG A 149 -0.40 -3.44 -7.25
C ARG A 149 -0.40 -1.93 -6.99
N HIS A 150 -0.83 -1.13 -7.96
CA HIS A 150 -1.02 0.31 -7.75
C HIS A 150 -2.11 0.60 -6.70
N LEU A 151 -3.27 -0.08 -6.77
CA LEU A 151 -4.33 0.06 -5.79
C LEU A 151 -3.84 -0.33 -4.38
N PHE A 152 -3.10 -1.42 -4.26
CA PHE A 152 -2.50 -1.84 -3.00
C PHE A 152 -1.60 -0.74 -2.41
N ALA A 153 -0.71 -0.14 -3.22
CA ALA A 153 0.12 0.98 -2.77
C ALA A 153 -0.71 2.22 -2.34
N VAL A 154 -1.81 2.52 -3.05
CA VAL A 154 -2.74 3.60 -2.67
C VAL A 154 -3.38 3.31 -1.31
N LEU A 155 -3.84 2.08 -1.08
CA LEU A 155 -4.43 1.69 0.22
C LEU A 155 -3.40 1.82 1.35
N LEU A 156 -2.16 1.39 1.14
CA LEU A 156 -1.09 1.57 2.13
C LEU A 156 -0.87 3.04 2.52
N VAL A 157 -0.92 3.95 1.54
CA VAL A 157 -0.63 5.38 1.78
C VAL A 157 -1.81 6.13 2.39
N TYR A 158 -3.03 5.85 1.95
CA TYR A 158 -4.20 6.66 2.28
C TYR A 158 -5.16 6.02 3.27
N CYS A 159 -5.15 4.70 3.39
CA CYS A 159 -6.01 3.97 4.30
C CYS A 159 -5.28 3.51 5.56
N ASP A 160 -3.95 3.54 5.58
CA ASP A 160 -3.08 3.16 6.70
C ASP A 160 -3.54 1.86 7.39
N PRO A 161 -3.52 0.72 6.65
CA PRO A 161 -4.14 -0.51 7.13
C PRO A 161 -3.56 -0.99 8.45
N ALA A 162 -4.42 -1.53 9.30
CA ALA A 162 -4.07 -2.07 10.59
C ALA A 162 -3.20 -3.34 10.51
N SER A 163 -3.15 -4.06 9.40
CA SER A 163 -2.31 -5.25 9.20
C SER A 163 -1.85 -5.33 7.73
N PRO A 164 -0.85 -4.52 7.32
CA PRO A 164 -0.35 -4.53 5.94
C PRO A 164 0.18 -5.90 5.48
N ASP A 165 0.77 -6.68 6.38
CA ASP A 165 1.28 -8.05 6.16
C ASP A 165 0.15 -9.03 5.85
N GLU A 166 -0.92 -9.02 6.65
CA GLU A 166 -2.08 -9.89 6.43
C GLU A 166 -2.76 -9.55 5.10
N LEU A 167 -2.90 -8.25 4.81
CA LEU A 167 -3.45 -7.76 3.55
C LEU A 167 -2.57 -8.17 2.35
N TRP A 168 -1.25 -8.04 2.47
CA TRP A 168 -0.30 -8.48 1.45
C TRP A 168 -0.43 -9.98 1.22
N ASN A 169 -0.32 -10.81 2.26
CA ASN A 169 -0.33 -12.26 2.14
C ASN A 169 -1.65 -12.79 1.55
N ALA A 170 -2.78 -12.21 1.92
CA ALA A 170 -4.09 -12.59 1.42
C ALA A 170 -4.24 -12.32 -0.09
N HIS A 171 -3.70 -11.20 -0.58
CA HIS A 171 -3.88 -10.76 -1.98
C HIS A 171 -2.66 -11.00 -2.87
N LEU A 172 -1.53 -11.43 -2.31
CA LEU A 172 -0.29 -11.72 -3.02
C LEU A 172 -0.48 -12.63 -4.25
N PRO A 173 -1.29 -13.71 -4.23
CA PRO A 173 -1.51 -14.54 -5.40
C PRO A 173 -2.00 -13.76 -6.63
N ALA A 174 -2.91 -12.80 -6.42
CA ALA A 174 -3.44 -11.95 -7.49
C ALA A 174 -2.44 -10.84 -7.88
N LEU A 175 -1.72 -10.28 -6.91
CA LEU A 175 -0.74 -9.21 -7.15
C LEU A 175 0.45 -9.67 -8.01
N ARG A 176 0.86 -10.93 -7.88
CA ARG A 176 2.06 -11.49 -8.55
C ARG A 176 1.76 -12.32 -9.79
N GLU A 177 0.49 -12.47 -10.16
CA GLU A 177 0.04 -13.45 -11.15
C GLU A 177 0.80 -13.31 -12.49
N ASP A 178 0.93 -12.08 -12.99
CA ASP A 178 1.64 -11.75 -14.23
C ASP A 178 3.14 -12.08 -14.12
N PHE A 179 3.81 -11.60 -13.08
CA PHE A 179 5.24 -11.87 -12.89
C PHE A 179 5.52 -13.36 -12.68
N LEU A 180 4.65 -14.08 -11.97
CA LEU A 180 4.83 -15.52 -11.81
C LEU A 180 4.74 -16.24 -13.15
N ARG A 181 3.75 -15.88 -13.97
CA ARG A 181 3.58 -16.46 -15.31
C ARG A 181 4.80 -16.18 -16.19
N ASP A 182 5.28 -14.94 -16.19
CA ASP A 182 6.42 -14.53 -17.00
C ASP A 182 7.71 -15.25 -16.56
N GLU A 183 7.96 -15.36 -15.25
CA GLU A 183 9.14 -16.07 -14.72
C GLU A 183 9.10 -17.58 -15.02
N ILE A 184 7.92 -18.19 -14.95
CA ILE A 184 7.73 -19.59 -15.35
C ILE A 184 8.02 -19.76 -16.85
N GLU A 185 7.53 -18.85 -17.69
CA GLU A 185 7.75 -18.90 -19.14
C GLU A 185 9.25 -18.76 -19.47
N ILE A 186 9.93 -17.77 -18.88
CA ILE A 186 11.37 -17.55 -19.05
C ILE A 186 12.16 -18.79 -18.64
N HIS A 187 11.88 -19.35 -17.47
CA HIS A 187 12.54 -20.57 -16.98
C HIS A 187 12.34 -21.74 -17.95
N ASN A 188 11.10 -21.94 -18.44
CA ASN A 188 10.78 -23.03 -19.36
C ASN A 188 11.44 -22.86 -20.73
N LEU A 189 11.56 -21.63 -21.24
CA LEU A 189 12.28 -21.33 -22.48
C LEU A 189 13.77 -21.63 -22.35
N GLN A 190 14.40 -21.22 -21.23
CA GLN A 190 15.80 -21.49 -20.94
C GLN A 190 16.07 -23.00 -20.83
N ALA A 191 15.22 -23.72 -20.08
CA ALA A 191 15.35 -25.16 -19.92
C ALA A 191 15.25 -25.92 -21.27
N ARG A 192 14.37 -25.48 -22.18
CA ARG A 192 14.26 -26.03 -23.53
C ARG A 192 15.50 -25.77 -24.37
N ALA A 193 16.05 -24.56 -24.30
CA ALA A 193 17.24 -24.18 -25.05
C ALA A 193 18.50 -24.92 -24.60
N GLU A 194 18.66 -25.14 -23.29
CA GLU A 194 19.86 -25.78 -22.73
C GLU A 194 19.82 -27.31 -22.79
N LYS A 195 18.66 -27.92 -22.53
CA LYS A 195 18.57 -29.37 -22.31
C LYS A 195 17.88 -30.14 -23.43
N GLY A 196 17.23 -29.48 -24.39
CA GLY A 196 16.59 -30.13 -25.54
C GLY A 196 15.53 -31.19 -25.22
N ILE A 197 15.03 -31.24 -23.98
CA ILE A 197 14.15 -32.30 -23.47
C ILE A 197 12.79 -31.73 -23.01
N SER A 198 11.75 -32.54 -23.20
CA SER A 198 10.33 -32.35 -22.84
C SER A 198 9.97 -32.78 -21.40
N GLU A 199 10.94 -32.94 -20.50
CA GLU A 199 10.70 -33.40 -19.13
C GLU A 199 10.58 -32.22 -18.16
N VAL A 200 9.34 -32.11 -17.66
CA VAL A 200 8.83 -31.21 -16.61
C VAL A 200 9.02 -29.72 -16.90
N ILE A 201 8.14 -29.22 -17.76
CA ILE A 201 7.77 -27.80 -17.82
C ILE A 201 7.30 -27.42 -16.41
N MET A 202 7.92 -26.41 -15.82
CA MET A 202 7.50 -25.86 -14.53
C MET A 202 6.10 -25.30 -14.72
N ASP A 203 5.14 -25.79 -13.93
CA ASP A 203 3.77 -25.26 -13.90
C ASP A 203 3.55 -24.49 -12.60
N ALA A 204 2.56 -23.60 -12.58
CA ALA A 204 2.29 -22.77 -11.41
C ALA A 204 1.72 -23.58 -10.22
N ALA A 205 1.16 -24.77 -10.46
CA ALA A 205 0.52 -25.62 -9.46
C ALA A 205 1.51 -26.56 -8.75
N SER A 206 2.63 -26.89 -9.39
CA SER A 206 3.70 -27.75 -8.90
C SER A 206 4.91 -26.97 -8.39
N LEU A 207 4.83 -25.63 -8.37
CA LEU A 207 5.94 -24.76 -8.04
C LEU A 207 6.17 -24.72 -6.53
N ASP A 208 7.37 -25.12 -6.10
CA ASP A 208 7.80 -24.98 -4.72
C ASP A 208 7.89 -23.50 -4.33
N THR A 209 7.38 -23.14 -3.15
CA THR A 209 7.38 -21.76 -2.64
C THR A 209 8.79 -21.23 -2.37
N ASN A 210 9.78 -22.10 -2.20
CA ASN A 210 11.18 -21.72 -2.07
C ASN A 210 11.95 -21.73 -3.40
N SER A 211 11.29 -22.07 -4.52
CA SER A 211 11.91 -21.98 -5.84
C SER A 211 12.35 -20.54 -6.15
N ARG A 212 13.51 -20.40 -6.80
CA ARG A 212 14.02 -19.10 -7.28
C ARG A 212 12.97 -18.37 -8.14
N VAL A 213 12.24 -19.09 -8.98
CA VAL A 213 11.16 -18.54 -9.83
C VAL A 213 10.05 -17.92 -8.99
N TYR A 214 9.58 -18.64 -7.97
CA TYR A 214 8.52 -18.17 -7.07
C TYR A 214 8.96 -16.95 -6.26
N ARG A 215 10.15 -17.03 -5.65
CA ARG A 215 10.73 -15.95 -4.85
C ARG A 215 11.01 -14.70 -5.68
N ARG A 216 11.48 -14.87 -6.93
CA ARG A 216 11.74 -13.75 -7.84
C ARG A 216 10.44 -13.06 -8.28
N ALA A 217 9.36 -13.80 -8.52
CA ALA A 217 8.05 -13.20 -8.79
C ALA A 217 7.55 -12.33 -7.62
N ILE A 218 7.74 -12.76 -6.37
CA ILE A 218 7.40 -11.93 -5.20
C ILE A 218 8.29 -10.69 -5.12
N TYR A 219 9.60 -10.83 -5.36
CA TYR A 219 10.53 -9.71 -5.39
C TYR A 219 10.11 -8.65 -6.42
N LEU A 220 9.77 -9.06 -7.65
CA LEU A 220 9.28 -8.15 -8.70
C LEU A 220 7.98 -7.45 -8.29
N THR A 221 7.06 -8.20 -7.68
CA THR A 221 5.78 -7.65 -7.16
C THR A 221 6.05 -6.57 -6.11
N LEU A 222 6.95 -6.84 -5.17
CA LEU A 222 7.36 -5.92 -4.11
C LEU A 222 8.05 -4.68 -4.68
N HIS A 223 8.89 -4.87 -5.71
CA HIS A 223 9.57 -3.78 -6.41
C HIS A 223 8.58 -2.85 -7.12
N ASP A 224 7.59 -3.40 -7.83
CA ASP A 224 6.58 -2.62 -8.54
C ASP A 224 5.70 -1.83 -7.55
N VAL A 225 5.29 -2.46 -6.43
CA VAL A 225 4.59 -1.76 -5.34
C VAL A 225 5.44 -0.65 -4.74
N ASN A 226 6.72 -0.89 -4.48
CA ASN A 226 7.62 0.14 -3.97
C ASN A 226 7.78 1.30 -4.97
N SER A 227 7.77 1.04 -6.29
CA SER A 227 7.80 2.11 -7.30
C SER A 227 6.59 3.05 -7.16
N HIS A 228 5.40 2.49 -6.90
CA HIS A 228 4.20 3.25 -6.64
C HIS A 228 4.26 4.00 -5.31
N LEU A 229 4.80 3.40 -4.25
CA LEU A 229 5.00 4.07 -2.96
C LEU A 229 5.94 5.28 -3.10
N VAL A 230 7.07 5.12 -3.79
CA VAL A 230 8.04 6.20 -4.05
C VAL A 230 7.38 7.33 -4.84
N SER A 231 6.53 7.03 -5.82
CA SER A 231 5.76 8.05 -6.56
C SER A 231 4.84 8.90 -5.66
N LYS A 232 4.47 8.38 -4.48
CA LYS A 232 3.65 9.07 -3.47
C LYS A 232 4.48 9.63 -2.31
N GLY A 233 5.81 9.66 -2.43
CA GLY A 233 6.72 10.20 -1.42
C GLY A 233 6.92 9.28 -0.20
N GLN A 234 6.57 8.00 -0.32
CA GLN A 234 6.77 6.97 0.69
C GLN A 234 7.90 6.01 0.31
N THR A 235 8.38 5.20 1.25
CA THR A 235 9.34 4.14 0.97
C THR A 235 8.87 2.84 1.61
N LEU A 236 9.28 1.70 1.05
CA LEU A 236 8.97 0.39 1.63
C LEU A 236 9.46 0.26 3.09
N HIS A 237 10.55 0.94 3.43
CA HIS A 237 11.07 0.97 4.81
C HIS A 237 10.08 1.62 5.80
N THR A 238 9.12 2.43 5.36
CA THR A 238 8.05 2.91 6.26
C THR A 238 7.28 1.76 6.90
N TYR A 239 7.21 0.61 6.21
CA TYR A 239 6.44 -0.55 6.61
C TYR A 239 7.33 -1.72 7.07
N PHE A 240 8.58 -1.47 7.47
CA PHE A 240 9.57 -2.52 7.75
C PHE A 240 9.19 -3.54 8.84
N GLU A 241 8.35 -3.17 9.81
CA GLU A 241 7.85 -4.10 10.84
C GLU A 241 6.65 -4.94 10.37
N SER A 242 6.03 -4.60 9.22
CA SER A 242 4.77 -5.18 8.76
C SER A 242 4.76 -5.58 7.28
N LEU A 243 5.84 -5.38 6.52
CA LEU A 243 5.98 -5.83 5.14
C LEU A 243 7.39 -6.33 4.87
N LEU A 244 7.49 -7.32 3.99
CA LEU A 244 8.74 -7.86 3.47
C LEU A 244 9.64 -6.75 2.92
N GLN A 245 10.95 -6.90 3.11
CA GLN A 245 11.97 -5.97 2.64
C GLN A 245 12.80 -6.58 1.52
N PHE A 246 13.47 -5.75 0.73
CA PHE A 246 14.34 -6.23 -0.36
C PHE A 246 15.48 -7.14 0.15
N SER A 247 15.94 -6.94 1.39
CA SER A 247 16.95 -7.79 2.04
C SER A 247 16.52 -9.26 2.13
N ASP A 248 15.21 -9.54 2.20
CA ASP A 248 14.64 -10.89 2.35
C ASP A 248 14.77 -11.71 1.06
N TYR A 249 15.17 -11.07 -0.04
CA TYR A 249 15.25 -11.62 -1.40
C TYR A 249 16.63 -11.42 -2.04
N SER A 250 17.68 -11.26 -1.23
CA SER A 250 19.06 -11.11 -1.70
C SER A 250 19.58 -12.30 -2.53
N ASP A 251 18.94 -13.47 -2.41
CA ASP A 251 19.23 -14.69 -3.15
C ASP A 251 18.70 -14.69 -4.60
N VAL A 252 17.69 -13.86 -4.89
CA VAL A 252 17.05 -13.80 -6.21
C VAL A 252 17.40 -12.54 -7.01
N GLU A 253 18.12 -11.59 -6.43
CA GLU A 253 18.62 -10.40 -7.10
C GLU A 253 19.91 -10.72 -7.89
N THR A 254 19.79 -10.88 -9.21
CA THR A 254 20.95 -11.15 -10.09
C THR A 254 21.58 -9.86 -10.61
N ALA A 255 22.88 -9.83 -10.91
CA ALA A 255 23.55 -8.66 -11.51
C ALA A 255 22.91 -8.22 -12.85
N ALA A 256 22.33 -9.16 -13.60
CA ALA A 256 21.53 -8.88 -14.79
C ALA A 256 20.20 -8.15 -14.50
N ASP A 257 19.61 -8.35 -13.31
CA ASP A 257 18.37 -7.70 -12.87
C ASP A 257 18.60 -6.24 -12.41
N VAL A 258 19.83 -5.94 -11.96
CA VAL A 258 20.31 -4.55 -11.79
C VAL A 258 20.39 -3.85 -13.14
N ASP A 259 20.80 -4.57 -14.17
CA ASP A 259 20.96 -4.04 -15.53
C ASP A 259 19.59 -3.82 -16.21
N ASP A 260 18.63 -4.76 -16.08
CA ASP A 260 17.25 -4.60 -16.59
C ASP A 260 16.51 -3.41 -15.96
N ARG A 261 16.76 -3.10 -14.67
CA ARG A 261 16.25 -1.88 -13.99
C ARG A 261 16.67 -0.58 -14.67
N ASN A 262 17.82 -0.58 -15.35
CA ASN A 262 18.38 0.57 -16.04
C ASN A 262 18.15 0.53 -17.56
N ARG A 263 17.54 -0.53 -18.09
CA ARG A 263 17.23 -0.66 -19.51
C ARG A 263 15.94 0.07 -19.84
N ASN A 264 16.07 1.09 -20.69
CA ASN A 264 14.93 1.70 -21.34
C ASN A 264 14.35 0.69 -22.35
N ARG A 265 13.34 -0.07 -21.95
CA ARG A 265 12.62 -1.02 -22.84
C ARG A 265 12.14 -0.37 -24.14
N LEU A 266 11.85 0.93 -24.11
CA LEU A 266 11.53 1.72 -25.31
C LEU A 266 12.71 1.75 -26.31
N ILE A 267 13.94 1.94 -25.83
CA ILE A 267 15.15 2.02 -26.65
C ILE A 267 15.51 0.63 -27.19
N GLU A 268 15.40 -0.43 -26.39
CA GLU A 268 15.64 -1.80 -26.88
C GLU A 268 14.63 -2.20 -27.95
N ASN A 269 13.35 -1.87 -27.79
CA ASN A 269 12.36 -2.14 -28.83
C ASN A 269 12.67 -1.38 -30.12
N GLU A 270 13.14 -0.13 -30.05
CA GLU A 270 13.56 0.66 -31.22
C GLU A 270 14.91 0.20 -31.82
N THR A 271 15.79 -0.40 -31.04
CA THR A 271 17.14 -0.82 -31.47
C THR A 271 17.29 -2.31 -31.76
N SER A 272 16.29 -3.13 -31.41
CA SER A 272 16.24 -4.58 -31.66
C SER A 272 15.74 -4.96 -33.05
N TYR A 273 15.28 -4.00 -33.85
CA TYR A 273 14.99 -4.26 -35.26
C TYR A 273 16.28 -4.57 -36.02
N GLU A 274 16.39 -5.80 -36.53
CA GLU A 274 17.51 -6.22 -37.36
C GLU A 274 17.44 -5.45 -38.70
N SER A 275 18.37 -4.52 -38.94
CA SER A 275 18.36 -3.64 -40.13
C SER A 275 18.23 -4.41 -41.47
N THR A 276 18.74 -5.64 -41.50
CA THR A 276 18.70 -6.51 -42.68
C THR A 276 17.35 -7.20 -42.93
N THR A 277 16.41 -7.17 -41.99
CA THR A 277 15.08 -7.81 -42.17
C THR A 277 14.26 -7.09 -43.24
N LEU A 278 14.35 -5.75 -43.29
CA LEU A 278 13.74 -4.94 -44.35
C LEU A 278 14.35 -5.23 -45.72
N ASP A 279 15.68 -5.41 -45.80
CA ASP A 279 16.37 -5.78 -47.04
C ASP A 279 15.95 -7.17 -47.53
N ARG A 280 15.78 -8.15 -46.62
CA ARG A 280 15.26 -9.48 -46.96
C ARG A 280 13.82 -9.42 -47.45
N GLN A 281 12.97 -8.59 -46.84
CA GLN A 281 11.58 -8.39 -47.27
C GLN A 281 11.50 -7.64 -48.62
N ALA A 282 12.37 -6.67 -48.85
CA ALA A 282 12.52 -5.98 -50.14
C ALA A 282 13.04 -6.91 -51.24
N ALA A 283 13.94 -7.85 -50.91
CA ALA A 283 14.35 -8.89 -51.84
C ALA A 283 13.20 -9.87 -52.16
N ALA A 284 12.35 -10.19 -51.18
CA ALA A 284 11.16 -11.02 -51.37
C ALA A 284 10.05 -10.34 -52.19
N LEU A 285 10.02 -9.00 -52.26
CA LEU A 285 9.12 -8.26 -53.14
C LEU A 285 9.39 -8.54 -54.64
N ASN A 286 10.63 -8.86 -55.00
CA ASN A 286 11.01 -9.21 -56.36
C ASN A 286 10.58 -10.64 -56.77
N SER A 287 10.15 -11.48 -55.82
CA SER A 287 9.65 -12.83 -56.10
C SER A 287 8.12 -12.92 -56.17
N LEU A 288 7.41 -11.79 -56.05
CA LEU A 288 5.93 -11.75 -56.14
C LEU A 288 5.44 -12.01 -57.57
N ASN A 289 4.36 -12.80 -57.67
CA ASN A 289 3.69 -13.01 -58.95
C ASN A 289 2.85 -11.77 -59.36
N ALA A 290 2.44 -11.71 -60.64
CA ALA A 290 1.79 -10.54 -61.22
C ALA A 290 0.44 -10.14 -60.58
N GLY A 291 -0.21 -11.06 -59.86
CA GLY A 291 -1.43 -10.78 -59.09
C GLY A 291 -1.11 -10.18 -57.72
N GLN A 292 -0.15 -10.77 -57.02
CA GLN A 292 0.32 -10.28 -55.71
C GLN A 292 0.96 -8.90 -55.81
N LYS A 293 1.76 -8.68 -56.86
CA LYS A 293 2.39 -7.38 -57.13
C LYS A 293 1.34 -6.28 -57.35
N ARG A 294 0.26 -6.59 -58.09
CA ARG A 294 -0.85 -5.65 -58.30
C ARG A 294 -1.58 -5.26 -57.00
N VAL A 295 -1.75 -6.20 -56.07
CA VAL A 295 -2.36 -5.89 -54.77
C VAL A 295 -1.41 -5.05 -53.92
N TYR A 296 -0.13 -5.42 -53.90
CA TYR A 296 0.91 -4.67 -53.19
C TYR A 296 1.01 -3.21 -53.70
N ASP A 297 1.10 -3.01 -55.02
CA ASP A 297 1.20 -1.68 -55.64
C ASP A 297 -0.01 -0.81 -55.29
N LYS A 298 -1.22 -1.40 -55.28
CA LYS A 298 -2.45 -0.70 -54.92
C LYS A 298 -2.50 -0.28 -53.45
N VAL A 299 -1.93 -1.09 -52.55
CA VAL A 299 -1.80 -0.73 -51.13
C VAL A 299 -0.76 0.37 -50.95
N MET A 300 0.39 0.26 -51.63
CA MET A 300 1.46 1.27 -51.54
C MET A 300 1.05 2.63 -52.12
N GLU A 301 0.28 2.66 -53.20
CA GLU A 301 -0.27 3.88 -53.78
C GLU A 301 -1.30 4.56 -52.84
N ALA A 302 -2.05 3.77 -52.07
CA ALA A 302 -2.98 4.28 -51.06
C ALA A 302 -2.26 4.84 -49.82
N VAL A 303 -1.09 4.28 -49.47
CA VAL A 303 -0.25 4.71 -48.35
C VAL A 303 0.60 5.93 -48.74
N HIS A 304 1.01 6.05 -50.00
CA HIS A 304 1.82 7.15 -50.53
C HIS A 304 1.23 7.71 -51.84
N PRO A 305 0.14 8.50 -51.77
CA PRO A 305 -0.44 9.13 -52.96
C PRO A 305 0.52 10.19 -53.53
N ALA A 306 0.69 10.19 -54.86
CA ALA A 306 1.62 11.07 -55.56
C ALA A 306 1.33 12.55 -55.28
N GLY A 307 2.23 13.21 -54.53
CA GLY A 307 2.13 14.63 -54.18
C GLY A 307 2.53 14.98 -52.74
N SER A 308 2.75 14.00 -51.84
CA SER A 308 3.29 14.28 -50.51
C SER A 308 4.82 14.25 -50.52
N ASP A 309 5.45 15.42 -50.37
CA ASP A 309 6.86 15.52 -49.99
C ASP A 309 7.12 14.64 -48.76
N ALA A 310 8.25 13.93 -48.79
CA ALA A 310 8.71 13.01 -47.76
C ALA A 310 8.73 13.67 -46.38
N SER A 311 7.63 13.54 -45.67
CA SER A 311 7.51 13.75 -44.24
C SER A 311 6.64 12.63 -43.72
N VAL A 312 7.24 11.85 -42.82
CA VAL A 312 6.64 10.72 -42.13
C VAL A 312 5.19 11.07 -41.75
N PRO A 313 4.17 10.28 -42.13
CA PRO A 313 2.85 10.50 -41.60
C PRO A 313 2.93 10.19 -40.10
N VAL A 314 2.96 11.25 -39.30
CA VAL A 314 2.58 11.17 -37.90
C VAL A 314 1.15 10.66 -37.92
N LEU A 315 0.96 9.37 -37.59
CA LEU A 315 -0.31 8.85 -37.13
C LEU A 315 -0.62 9.57 -35.81
N SER A 316 -1.14 10.78 -35.95
CA SER A 316 -1.73 11.51 -34.85
C SER A 316 -3.02 10.80 -34.47
N GLY A 317 -3.08 10.35 -33.22
CA GLY A 317 -4.32 10.05 -32.54
C GLY A 317 -4.94 8.70 -32.87
N TRP A 318 -4.47 7.66 -32.19
CA TRP A 318 -5.42 6.74 -31.56
C TRP A 318 -6.18 7.54 -30.50
N THR A 319 -7.21 8.26 -30.95
CA THR A 319 -8.27 8.71 -30.06
C THR A 319 -8.91 7.45 -29.52
N TRP A 320 -8.75 7.23 -28.22
CA TRP A 320 -9.64 6.39 -27.44
C TRP A 320 -11.07 6.75 -27.84
N GLY A 321 -11.85 5.73 -28.18
CA GLY A 321 -13.26 5.88 -28.56
C GLY A 321 -13.98 6.78 -27.57
N TYR A 322 -14.28 7.99 -28.04
CA TYR A 322 -15.25 8.86 -27.42
C TYR A 322 -16.58 8.10 -27.38
N TRP A 323 -17.02 7.74 -26.18
CA TRP A 323 -18.43 7.58 -25.91
C TRP A 323 -19.10 8.91 -26.24
N LYS A 324 -19.86 8.92 -27.34
CA LYS A 324 -20.75 10.00 -27.73
C LYS A 324 -21.71 10.26 -26.56
N ILE A 325 -21.50 11.36 -25.85
CA ILE A 325 -22.56 11.98 -25.04
C ILE A 325 -23.60 12.48 -26.05
N ILE A 326 -24.75 11.82 -26.09
CA ILE A 326 -25.93 12.33 -26.78
C ILE A 326 -26.45 13.50 -25.94
N PRO A 327 -26.51 14.74 -26.45
CA PRO A 327 -27.12 15.83 -25.72
C PRO A 327 -28.63 15.63 -25.76
N VAL A 328 -29.24 15.38 -24.59
CA VAL A 328 -30.68 15.46 -24.44
C VAL A 328 -31.04 16.94 -24.43
N GLY A 329 -31.70 17.37 -25.49
CA GLY A 329 -32.21 18.73 -25.65
C GLY A 329 -33.19 19.10 -24.54
N ASN A 330 -33.13 20.38 -24.16
CA ASN A 330 -34.17 21.05 -23.41
C ASN A 330 -35.48 20.93 -24.19
N ASP A 331 -36.47 20.23 -23.64
CA ASP A 331 -37.86 20.52 -23.93
C ASP A 331 -38.75 20.28 -22.70
N SER A 332 -39.25 21.41 -22.22
CA SER A 332 -40.56 21.67 -21.62
C SER A 332 -41.20 20.66 -20.65
N CYS A 333 -41.30 21.13 -19.41
CA CYS A 333 -42.37 20.85 -18.46
C CYS A 333 -43.75 20.65 -19.13
N GLN A 334 -44.36 19.49 -18.91
CA GLN A 334 -45.81 19.39 -18.77
C GLN A 334 -46.18 18.63 -17.48
N ARG A 335 -46.81 19.37 -16.57
CA ARG A 335 -47.61 18.82 -15.47
C ARG A 335 -48.87 18.20 -16.08
N SER A 336 -49.16 16.95 -15.75
CA SER A 336 -50.55 16.48 -15.65
C SER A 336 -50.71 15.65 -14.38
N ALA A 337 -51.87 15.83 -13.76
CA ALA A 337 -52.18 15.50 -12.39
C ALA A 337 -52.63 14.04 -12.21
N GLY A 338 -52.39 13.50 -11.02
CA GLY A 338 -53.21 12.41 -10.46
C GLY A 338 -52.42 11.24 -9.88
N GLY A 339 -52.60 11.02 -8.56
CA GLY A 339 -52.68 9.66 -8.02
C GLY A 339 -51.37 9.00 -7.57
N LYS A 340 -51.17 9.01 -6.25
CA LYS A 340 -50.35 8.13 -5.41
C LYS A 340 -50.01 6.74 -6.02
N ASN A 341 -48.74 6.51 -6.36
CA ASN A 341 -47.91 5.35 -5.96
C ASN A 341 -46.56 5.39 -6.68
N ARG A 342 -45.47 5.64 -5.95
CA ARG A 342 -44.10 5.52 -6.49
C ARG A 342 -43.60 4.10 -6.21
N SER A 343 -43.87 3.19 -7.13
CA SER A 343 -43.02 2.04 -7.42
C SER A 343 -42.29 2.34 -8.72
N CYS A 344 -41.12 2.98 -8.64
CA CYS A 344 -40.25 3.14 -9.79
C CYS A 344 -39.01 2.28 -9.56
N CYS A 345 -38.87 1.26 -10.39
CA CYS A 345 -37.68 0.44 -10.56
C CYS A 345 -36.44 1.33 -10.65
N ARG A 346 -35.65 1.35 -9.58
CA ARG A 346 -34.24 1.72 -9.58
C ARG A 346 -33.53 0.49 -9.03
N ARG A 347 -32.93 -0.31 -9.91
CA ARG A 347 -31.93 -1.29 -9.48
C ARG A 347 -30.77 -0.49 -8.91
N GLU A 348 -30.75 -0.43 -7.59
CA GLU A 348 -29.77 0.30 -6.79
C GLU A 348 -28.41 -0.39 -6.89
N TRP A 349 -27.45 0.31 -7.48
CA TRP A 349 -26.02 0.11 -7.24
C TRP A 349 -25.67 0.73 -5.87
N ASN A 350 -26.22 0.18 -4.79
CA ASN A 350 -25.95 0.60 -3.41
C ASN A 350 -25.22 -0.51 -2.63
N CYS A 351 -24.02 -0.87 -3.08
CA CYS A 351 -22.99 -1.48 -2.24
C CYS A 351 -21.63 -1.02 -2.79
N CYS A 352 -21.20 0.19 -2.44
CA CYS A 352 -19.86 0.67 -2.75
C CYS A 352 -19.23 1.23 -1.46
N PRO A 353 -18.24 0.56 -0.86
CA PRO A 353 -17.67 0.95 0.43
C PRO A 353 -16.97 2.31 0.38
N ALA A 354 -16.95 3.03 1.49
CA ALA A 354 -16.30 4.33 1.61
C ALA A 354 -14.81 4.32 1.22
N ALA A 355 -14.12 3.17 1.35
CA ALA A 355 -12.74 2.98 0.89
C ALA A 355 -12.57 3.10 -0.63
N TYR A 356 -13.52 2.56 -1.41
CA TYR A 356 -13.51 2.71 -2.88
C TYR A 356 -13.63 4.18 -3.26
N TRP A 357 -14.55 4.93 -2.65
CA TRP A 357 -14.70 6.37 -2.91
C TRP A 357 -13.51 7.22 -2.45
N ARG A 358 -12.80 6.84 -1.38
CA ARG A 358 -11.55 7.53 -0.97
C ARG A 358 -10.40 7.25 -1.95
N ALA A 359 -10.25 5.99 -2.38
CA ALA A 359 -9.23 5.59 -3.36
C ALA A 359 -9.51 6.18 -4.75
N TYR A 360 -10.76 6.14 -5.22
CA TYR A 360 -11.18 6.68 -6.52
C TYR A 360 -11.01 8.21 -6.57
N ARG A 361 -11.34 8.92 -5.49
CA ARG A 361 -11.13 10.38 -5.40
C ARG A 361 -9.64 10.76 -5.35
N ALA A 362 -8.78 9.90 -4.80
CA ALA A 362 -7.32 10.09 -4.83
C ALA A 362 -6.71 9.81 -6.21
N LEU A 363 -7.29 8.89 -6.99
CA LEU A 363 -6.91 8.62 -8.38
C LEU A 363 -7.23 9.82 -9.28
N ASP A 364 -8.44 10.40 -9.19
CA ASP A 364 -8.86 11.58 -9.97
C ASP A 364 -8.06 12.86 -9.67
N LEU A 365 -7.60 13.03 -8.43
CA LEU A 365 -6.79 14.20 -8.06
C LEU A 365 -5.38 14.16 -8.70
N SER A 366 -4.86 12.96 -9.01
CA SER A 366 -3.53 12.80 -9.62
C SER A 366 -3.51 13.10 -11.13
N THR A 367 -4.63 12.91 -11.83
CA THR A 367 -4.78 13.25 -13.25
C THR A 367 -5.09 14.73 -13.50
N SER A 368 -5.58 15.46 -12.49
CA SER A 368 -5.89 16.90 -12.62
C SER A 368 -4.72 17.86 -12.34
N ALA A 369 -3.57 17.37 -11.86
CA ALA A 369 -2.43 18.21 -11.48
C ALA A 369 -1.45 18.52 -12.63
N GLY A 370 -1.77 18.10 -13.86
CA GLY A 370 -0.93 18.27 -15.06
C GLY A 370 -1.50 19.23 -16.10
N SER A 371 -2.18 20.29 -15.70
CA SER A 371 -2.47 21.41 -16.60
C SER A 371 -2.57 22.73 -15.85
N ARG A 372 -1.45 23.44 -15.74
CA ARG A 372 -1.39 24.91 -15.77
C ARG A 372 0.04 25.37 -15.94
#